data_AF-A0A2N1Q9G3-F1
#
_entry.id   AF-A0A2N1Q9G3-F1
#
_cell.length_a   1.000
_cell.length_b   1.000
_cell.length_c   1.000
_cell.angle_alpha   90.00
_cell.angle_beta   90.00
_cell.angle_gamma   90.00
#
_symmetry.space_group_name_H-M   'P 1'
#
loop_
_entity.id
_entity.type
_entity.pdbx_description
1 polymer ?
#
loop_
_entity_poly.entity_id
_entity_poly.type
_entity_poly.pdbx_seq_one_letter_code
_entity_poly.pdbx_strand_id
1 'polypeptide(L)'
;SRGFIRTEADELTYALHIMVRYEMEKMIFNKNIDLETLPTVWNKLYKKYLGVTVPNDQVGILQDVHWSQGSFGYFPTYALGSAYAAQIYHAMSKDIDINQSINDENLRKIADWLKEHIHKYGSSKPPKEILKLATGEDFNPNYYVDYLIEKYSKLYQL
;
A
#
# COMPACT_ATOMS: atom_id res chain seq x y z
N SER A 1 0.73 11.67 -10.48
CA SER A 1 0.80 11.56 -11.95
C SER A 1 1.15 10.11 -12.29
N ARG A 2 0.82 9.64 -13.51
CA ARG A 2 1.21 8.29 -13.94
C ARG A 2 2.72 8.25 -14.21
N GLY A 3 3.51 7.81 -13.22
CA GLY A 3 4.96 7.70 -13.27
C GLY A 3 5.46 6.26 -13.38
N PHE A 4 6.78 6.10 -13.53
CA PHE A 4 7.44 4.78 -13.57
C PHE A 4 7.99 4.37 -12.21
N ILE A 5 8.36 5.36 -11.39
CA ILE A 5 9.07 5.15 -10.13
C ILE A 5 8.06 4.97 -9.01
N ARG A 6 8.05 3.78 -8.39
CA ARG A 6 7.11 3.42 -7.32
C ARG A 6 7.18 4.37 -6.12
N THR A 7 8.38 4.78 -5.70
CA THR A 7 8.57 5.65 -4.54
C THR A 7 8.12 7.09 -4.77
N GLU A 8 7.88 7.47 -6.02
CA GLU A 8 7.39 8.79 -6.42
C GLU A 8 5.90 8.77 -6.80
N ALA A 9 5.27 7.59 -6.76
CA ALA A 9 3.88 7.41 -7.15
C ALA A 9 2.93 8.08 -6.15
N ASP A 10 1.83 8.62 -6.68
CA ASP A 10 0.75 9.13 -5.85
C ASP A 10 -0.04 7.97 -5.21
N GLU A 11 -0.83 8.30 -4.20
CA GLU A 11 -1.57 7.32 -3.39
C GLU A 11 -2.53 6.44 -4.22
N LEU A 12 -3.11 7.00 -5.29
CA LEU A 12 -4.04 6.28 -6.17
C LEU A 12 -3.31 5.25 -7.05
N THR A 13 -2.10 5.58 -7.51
CA THR A 13 -1.31 4.72 -8.41
C THR A 13 -0.31 3.81 -7.70
N TYR A 14 0.09 4.13 -6.46
CA TYR A 14 1.10 3.40 -5.69
C TYR A 14 0.79 1.90 -5.55
N ALA A 15 -0.46 1.55 -5.23
CA ALA A 15 -0.88 0.15 -5.08
C ALA A 15 -0.73 -0.64 -6.40
N LEU A 16 -0.86 0.00 -7.56
CA LEU A 16 -0.69 -0.64 -8.87
C LEU A 16 0.77 -1.01 -9.13
N HIS A 17 1.74 -0.19 -8.67
CA HIS A 17 3.15 -0.56 -8.72
C HIS A 17 3.45 -1.80 -7.88
N ILE A 18 2.80 -1.96 -6.73
CA ILE A 18 2.91 -3.15 -5.89
C ILE A 18 2.30 -4.38 -6.59
N MET A 19 1.13 -4.23 -7.23
CA MET A 19 0.50 -5.31 -7.98
C MET A 19 1.41 -5.87 -9.09
N VAL A 20 2.13 -5.01 -9.81
CA VAL A 20 3.08 -5.45 -10.84
C VAL A 20 4.13 -6.38 -10.24
N ARG A 21 4.75 -5.98 -9.11
CA ARG A 21 5.80 -6.77 -8.46
C ARG A 21 5.24 -8.09 -7.92
N TYR A 22 4.07 -8.06 -7.28
CA TYR A 22 3.41 -9.26 -6.80
C TYR A 22 3.11 -10.27 -7.92
N GLU A 23 2.60 -9.82 -9.07
CA GLU A 23 2.36 -10.71 -10.22
C GLU A 23 3.67 -11.25 -10.79
N MET A 24 4.73 -10.44 -10.85
CA MET A 24 6.05 -10.92 -11.26
C MET A 24 6.60 -11.98 -10.32
N GLU A 25 6.54 -11.77 -9.01
CA GLU A 25 6.99 -12.76 -8.03
C GLU A 25 6.23 -14.08 -8.18
N LYS A 26 4.90 -14.03 -8.34
CA LYS A 26 4.10 -15.23 -8.64
C LYS A 26 4.54 -15.92 -9.93
N MET A 27 4.89 -15.17 -10.98
CA MET A 27 5.36 -15.74 -12.23
C MET A 27 6.74 -16.40 -12.08
N ILE A 28 7.64 -15.75 -11.34
CA ILE A 28 8.97 -16.27 -11.03
C ILE A 28 8.88 -17.60 -10.29
N PHE A 29 8.07 -17.67 -9.22
CA PHE A 29 8.00 -18.88 -8.39
C PHE A 29 7.08 -19.97 -8.94
N ASN A 30 6.01 -19.64 -9.66
CA ASN A 30 4.98 -20.64 -10.02
C ASN A 30 4.98 -21.03 -11.51
N LYS A 31 5.69 -20.30 -12.40
CA LYS A 31 5.55 -20.49 -13.85
C LYS A 31 6.84 -20.83 -14.60
N ASN A 32 7.92 -21.13 -13.88
CA ASN A 32 9.23 -21.47 -14.46
C ASN A 32 9.61 -20.53 -15.61
N ILE A 33 9.44 -19.23 -15.37
CA ILE A 33 9.64 -18.20 -16.38
C ILE A 33 11.12 -18.05 -16.71
N ASP A 34 11.43 -17.85 -17.99
CA ASP A 34 12.77 -17.49 -18.41
C ASP A 34 13.14 -16.09 -17.87
N LEU A 35 14.21 -16.03 -17.07
CA LEU A 35 14.67 -14.80 -16.41
C LEU A 35 15.00 -13.70 -17.41
N GLU A 36 15.48 -14.06 -18.61
CA GLU A 36 15.80 -13.11 -19.69
C GLU A 36 14.55 -12.38 -20.20
N THR A 37 13.35 -12.93 -19.97
CA THR A 37 12.09 -12.33 -20.40
C THR A 37 11.47 -11.37 -19.37
N LEU A 38 12.01 -11.31 -18.15
CA LEU A 38 11.46 -10.49 -17.07
C LEU A 38 11.35 -9.00 -17.43
N PRO A 39 12.33 -8.34 -18.09
CA PRO A 39 12.18 -6.95 -18.52
C PRO A 39 10.97 -6.73 -19.45
N THR A 40 10.75 -7.67 -20.38
CA THR A 40 9.59 -7.62 -21.29
C THR A 40 8.28 -7.81 -20.53
N VAL A 41 8.23 -8.72 -19.57
CA VAL A 41 7.05 -8.94 -18.72
C VAL A 41 6.75 -7.72 -17.86
N TRP A 42 7.77 -7.13 -17.24
CA TRP A 42 7.66 -5.88 -16.48
C TRP A 42 6.99 -4.78 -17.31
N ASN A 43 7.51 -4.54 -18.51
CA ASN A 43 6.99 -3.50 -19.41
C ASN A 43 5.52 -3.75 -19.81
N LYS A 44 5.15 -5.02 -20.07
CA LYS A 44 3.76 -5.40 -20.33
C LYS A 44 2.85 -5.14 -19.13
N LEU A 45 3.29 -5.47 -17.92
CA LEU A 45 2.52 -5.25 -16.70
C LEU A 45 2.38 -3.75 -16.37
N TYR A 46 3.45 -2.96 -16.52
CA TYR A 46 3.36 -1.49 -16.37
C TYR A 46 2.40 -0.87 -17.38
N LYS A 47 2.45 -1.30 -18.64
CA LYS A 47 1.50 -0.81 -19.64
C LYS A 47 0.06 -1.19 -19.29
N LYS A 48 -0.16 -2.42 -18.83
CA LYS A 48 -1.49 -2.92 -18.44
C LYS A 48 -2.08 -2.19 -17.23
N TYR A 49 -1.31 -2.06 -16.14
CA TYR A 49 -1.82 -1.51 -14.89
C TYR A 49 -1.74 0.00 -14.81
N LEU A 50 -0.67 0.62 -15.34
CA LEU A 50 -0.44 2.05 -15.22
C LEU A 50 -0.62 2.82 -16.53
N GLY A 51 -0.72 2.14 -17.68
CA GLY A 51 -0.90 2.77 -18.99
C GLY A 51 0.38 3.39 -19.57
N VAL A 52 1.52 3.25 -18.88
CA VAL A 52 2.79 3.91 -19.22
C VAL A 52 3.75 2.98 -19.98
N THR A 53 4.66 3.56 -20.76
CA THR A 53 5.73 2.83 -21.46
C THR A 53 7.06 3.18 -20.80
N VAL A 54 7.66 2.21 -20.11
CA VAL A 54 8.94 2.39 -19.40
C VAL A 54 10.08 2.58 -20.44
N PRO A 55 10.92 3.62 -20.31
CA PRO A 55 11.92 3.95 -21.33
C PRO A 55 13.17 3.07 -21.31
N ASN A 56 13.55 2.51 -20.15
CA ASN A 56 14.72 1.64 -19.99
C ASN A 56 14.63 0.89 -18.65
N ASP A 57 15.51 -0.10 -18.46
CA ASP A 57 15.48 -0.97 -17.28
C ASP A 57 15.88 -0.26 -15.97
N GLN A 58 16.65 0.82 -16.04
CA GLN A 58 17.06 1.62 -14.86
C GLN A 58 15.85 2.21 -14.14
N VAL A 59 14.87 2.73 -14.89
CA VAL A 59 13.57 3.19 -14.34
C VAL A 59 12.47 2.13 -14.48
N GLY A 60 12.86 0.93 -14.91
CA GLY A 60 12.02 -0.23 -15.12
C GLY A 60 12.24 -1.28 -14.05
N ILE A 61 12.53 -2.49 -14.48
CA ILE A 61 12.69 -3.65 -13.60
C ILE A 61 13.81 -3.49 -12.57
N LEU A 62 14.83 -2.66 -12.83
CA LEU A 62 15.96 -2.42 -11.94
C LEU A 62 15.75 -1.24 -10.98
N GLN A 63 14.57 -0.61 -10.97
CA GLN A 63 14.32 0.59 -10.16
C GLN A 63 14.34 0.32 -8.64
N ASP A 64 14.16 -0.93 -8.22
CA ASP A 64 14.08 -1.33 -6.82
C ASP A 64 15.18 -2.33 -6.45
N VAL A 65 15.70 -2.17 -5.25
CA VAL A 65 16.78 -3.00 -4.67
C VAL A 65 16.27 -4.33 -4.07
N HIS A 66 14.97 -4.48 -3.82
CA HIS A 66 14.41 -5.59 -3.04
C HIS A 66 14.80 -6.97 -3.59
N TRP A 67 14.68 -7.19 -4.90
CA TRP A 67 14.99 -8.50 -5.50
C TRP A 67 16.48 -8.82 -5.50
N SER A 68 17.36 -7.82 -5.66
CA SER A 68 18.81 -8.05 -5.54
C SER A 68 19.24 -8.37 -4.10
N GLN A 69 18.45 -7.96 -3.11
CA GLN A 69 18.60 -8.34 -1.70
C GLN A 69 17.84 -9.62 -1.31
N GLY A 70 17.18 -10.29 -2.26
CA GLY A 70 16.40 -11.50 -1.99
C GLY A 70 15.08 -11.28 -1.23
N SER A 71 14.59 -10.04 -1.16
CA SER A 71 13.35 -9.67 -0.45
C SER A 71 12.09 -9.97 -1.28
N PHE A 72 11.87 -11.24 -1.61
CA PHE A 72 10.67 -11.72 -2.30
C PHE A 72 9.48 -11.87 -1.34
N GLY A 73 8.26 -11.59 -1.81
CA GLY A 73 7.06 -11.57 -0.97
C GLY A 73 6.97 -10.33 -0.07
N TYR A 74 7.91 -9.40 -0.19
CA TYR A 74 7.99 -8.20 0.63
C TYR A 74 7.06 -7.09 0.12
N PHE A 75 6.98 -6.87 -1.19
CA PHE A 75 6.21 -5.77 -1.77
C PHE A 75 4.72 -5.71 -1.37
N PRO A 76 3.98 -6.83 -1.28
CA PRO A 76 2.58 -6.81 -0.85
C PRO A 76 2.37 -6.12 0.51
N THR A 77 3.38 -6.11 1.39
CA THR A 77 3.28 -5.45 2.71
C THR A 77 3.06 -3.94 2.60
N TYR A 78 3.59 -3.27 1.56
CA TYR A 78 3.37 -1.84 1.37
C TYR A 78 1.90 -1.50 1.09
N ALA A 79 1.25 -2.26 0.20
CA ALA A 79 -0.16 -2.05 -0.12
C ALA A 79 -1.07 -2.45 1.06
N LEU A 80 -0.73 -3.51 1.78
CA LEU A 80 -1.41 -3.89 3.02
C LEU A 80 -1.31 -2.78 4.08
N GLY A 81 -0.15 -2.13 4.21
CA GLY A 81 0.05 -1.01 5.12
C GLY A 81 -0.92 0.15 4.84
N SER A 82 -1.04 0.58 3.58
CA SER A 82 -2.00 1.63 3.19
C SER A 82 -3.45 1.22 3.47
N ALA A 83 -3.80 -0.03 3.18
CA ALA A 83 -5.16 -0.51 3.40
C ALA A 83 -5.50 -0.66 4.90
N TYR A 84 -4.56 -1.12 5.72
CA TYR A 84 -4.71 -1.18 7.17
C TYR A 84 -4.85 0.22 7.76
N ALA A 85 -4.04 1.17 7.28
CA ALA A 85 -4.10 2.56 7.74
C ALA A 85 -5.51 3.16 7.51
N ALA A 86 -6.15 2.91 6.37
CA ALA A 86 -7.50 3.39 6.10
C ALA A 86 -8.54 2.79 7.06
N GLN A 87 -8.48 1.48 7.33
CA GLN A 87 -9.39 0.82 8.27
C GLN A 87 -9.15 1.29 9.72
N ILE A 88 -7.89 1.45 10.12
CA ILE A 88 -7.50 2.00 11.43
C ILE A 88 -8.01 3.44 11.57
N TYR A 89 -7.81 4.27 10.55
CA TYR A 89 -8.29 5.66 10.53
C TYR A 89 -9.81 5.72 10.70
N HIS A 90 -10.55 4.86 9.98
CA HIS A 90 -12.00 4.79 10.09
C HIS A 90 -12.47 4.34 11.49
N ALA A 91 -11.77 3.40 12.13
CA ALA A 91 -12.10 3.00 13.50
C ALA A 91 -11.82 4.13 14.49
N MET A 92 -10.63 4.72 14.41
CA MET A 92 -10.18 5.80 15.29
C MET A 92 -11.08 7.04 15.18
N SER A 93 -11.61 7.36 13.98
CA SER A 93 -12.49 8.52 13.78
C SER A 93 -13.85 8.39 14.47
N LYS A 94 -14.23 7.18 14.91
CA LYS A 94 -15.45 6.96 15.71
C LYS A 94 -15.23 7.32 17.18
N ASP A 95 -13.99 7.22 17.66
CA ASP A 95 -13.65 7.43 19.07
C ASP A 95 -13.13 8.86 19.32
N ILE A 96 -12.44 9.45 18.34
CA ILE A 96 -11.85 10.79 18.46
C ILE A 96 -12.08 11.64 17.21
N ASP A 97 -12.16 12.96 17.42
CA ASP A 97 -12.13 13.92 16.31
C ASP A 97 -10.69 14.11 15.81
N ILE A 98 -10.35 13.39 14.74
CA ILE A 98 -9.03 13.41 14.12
C ILE A 98 -8.75 14.78 13.48
N ASN A 99 -9.73 15.36 12.79
CA ASN A 99 -9.55 16.65 12.10
C ASN A 99 -9.30 17.78 13.09
N GLN A 100 -10.03 17.80 14.20
CA GLN A 100 -9.79 18.77 15.28
C GLN A 100 -8.37 18.60 15.85
N SER A 101 -7.93 17.36 16.08
CA SER A 101 -6.57 17.08 16.58
C SER A 101 -5.48 17.56 15.63
N ILE A 102 -5.71 17.48 14.31
CA ILE A 102 -4.79 17.99 13.28
C ILE A 102 -4.82 19.53 13.25
N ASN A 103 -6.01 20.14 13.25
CA ASN A 103 -6.17 21.60 13.21
C ASN A 103 -5.58 22.30 14.43
N ASP A 104 -5.65 21.65 15.59
CA ASP A 104 -5.08 22.14 16.85
C ASP A 104 -3.57 21.85 16.98
N GLU A 105 -2.96 21.24 15.95
CA GLU A 105 -1.56 20.77 15.94
C GLU A 105 -1.22 19.85 17.14
N ASN A 106 -2.23 19.16 17.69
CA ASN A 106 -2.11 18.32 18.87
C ASN A 106 -2.50 16.87 18.57
N LEU A 107 -1.51 16.09 18.18
CA LEU A 107 -1.67 14.68 17.81
C LEU A 107 -1.73 13.74 19.02
N ARG A 108 -1.81 14.25 20.26
CA ARG A 108 -1.75 13.42 21.47
C ARG A 108 -2.87 12.39 21.52
N LYS A 109 -4.10 12.79 21.16
CA LYS A 109 -5.27 11.88 21.12
C LYS A 109 -5.06 10.74 20.12
N ILE A 110 -4.51 11.04 18.95
CA ILE A 110 -4.18 10.04 17.92
C ILE A 110 -3.10 9.09 18.44
N ALA A 111 -2.02 9.63 19.01
CA ALA A 111 -0.91 8.82 19.53
C ALA A 111 -1.35 7.92 20.69
N ASP A 112 -2.17 8.43 21.61
CA ASP A 112 -2.70 7.67 22.74
C ASP A 112 -3.66 6.55 22.27
N TRP A 113 -4.53 6.84 21.29
CA TRP A 113 -5.39 5.82 20.67
C TRP A 113 -4.54 4.72 20.02
N LEU A 114 -3.58 5.07 19.16
CA LEU A 114 -2.71 4.08 18.51
C LEU A 114 -1.89 3.28 19.53
N LYS A 115 -1.44 3.92 20.62
CA LYS A 115 -0.73 3.24 21.71
C LYS A 115 -1.60 2.18 22.36
N GLU A 116 -2.83 2.53 22.72
CA GLU A 116 -3.75 1.65 23.42
C GLU A 116 -4.33 0.55 22.53
N HIS A 117 -4.60 0.84 21.25
CA HIS A 117 -5.28 -0.11 20.37
C HIS A 117 -4.31 -0.95 19.52
N ILE A 118 -3.08 -0.48 19.29
CA ILE A 118 -2.13 -1.14 18.38
C ILE A 118 -0.76 -1.34 19.04
N HIS A 119 -0.07 -0.27 19.42
CA HIS A 119 1.37 -0.35 19.74
C HIS A 119 1.65 -1.18 21.00
N LYS A 120 0.76 -1.18 21.99
CA LYS A 120 0.95 -1.93 23.24
C LYS A 120 1.17 -3.43 23.03
N TYR A 121 0.67 -3.99 21.92
CA TYR A 121 0.80 -5.41 21.63
C TYR A 121 2.18 -5.77 21.09
N GLY A 122 2.90 -4.86 20.43
CA GLY A 122 4.16 -5.17 19.74
C GLY A 122 4.00 -6.42 18.86
N SER A 123 4.84 -7.44 19.10
CA SER A 123 4.76 -8.74 18.41
C SER A 123 4.09 -9.84 19.23
N SER A 124 3.39 -9.51 20.32
CA SER A 124 2.69 -10.50 21.16
C SER A 124 1.47 -11.14 20.49
N LYS A 125 1.00 -10.57 19.37
CA LYS A 125 -0.18 -11.01 18.62
C LYS A 125 0.06 -10.93 17.12
N PRO A 126 -0.57 -11.79 16.30
CA PRO A 126 -0.55 -11.66 14.85
C PRO A 126 -1.18 -10.33 14.38
N PRO A 127 -0.71 -9.72 13.28
CA PRO A 127 -1.25 -8.46 12.78
C PRO A 127 -2.77 -8.45 12.55
N LYS A 128 -3.33 -9.55 12.04
CA LYS A 128 -4.78 -9.70 11.82
C LYS A 128 -5.58 -9.62 13.12
N GLU A 129 -5.04 -10.18 14.20
CA GLU A 129 -5.68 -10.13 15.52
C GLU A 129 -5.60 -8.71 16.11
N ILE A 130 -4.44 -8.06 16.01
CA ILE A 130 -4.28 -6.66 16.45
C ILE A 130 -5.25 -5.74 15.70
N LEU A 131 -5.33 -5.88 14.36
CA LEU A 131 -6.25 -5.10 13.54
C LEU A 131 -7.70 -5.30 14.02
N LYS A 132 -8.14 -6.56 14.19
CA LYS A 132 -9.50 -6.87 14.65
C LYS A 132 -9.79 -6.32 16.05
N LEU A 133 -8.83 -6.39 16.97
CA LEU A 133 -8.98 -5.81 18.31
C LEU A 133 -9.07 -4.28 18.27
N ALA A 134 -8.34 -3.63 17.35
CA ALA A 134 -8.34 -2.18 17.22
C ALA A 134 -9.57 -1.64 16.48
N THR A 135 -10.08 -2.37 15.49
CA THR A 135 -11.12 -1.88 14.57
C THR A 135 -12.50 -2.52 14.79
N GLY A 136 -12.55 -3.63 15.53
CA GLY A 136 -13.77 -4.40 15.80
C GLY A 136 -14.16 -5.41 14.72
N GLU A 137 -13.42 -5.49 13.61
CA GLU A 137 -13.73 -6.39 12.49
C GLU A 137 -12.48 -6.92 11.79
N ASP A 138 -12.64 -7.96 10.97
CA ASP A 138 -11.54 -8.47 10.15
C ASP A 138 -11.10 -7.47 9.07
N PHE A 139 -9.96 -7.72 8.43
CA PHE A 139 -9.46 -6.83 7.38
C PHE A 139 -10.49 -6.64 6.26
N ASN A 140 -10.84 -5.38 5.99
CA ASN A 140 -11.79 -5.01 4.95
C ASN A 140 -11.17 -3.95 4.01
N PRO A 141 -10.82 -4.32 2.76
CA PRO A 141 -10.18 -3.41 1.82
C PRO A 141 -11.09 -2.27 1.35
N ASN A 142 -12.41 -2.35 1.57
CA ASN A 142 -13.33 -1.31 1.14
C ASN A 142 -13.05 0.03 1.80
N TYR A 143 -12.58 0.05 3.06
CA TYR A 143 -12.18 1.31 3.70
C TYR A 143 -11.09 2.07 2.94
N TYR A 144 -10.15 1.35 2.33
CA TYR A 144 -9.11 1.94 1.51
C TYR A 144 -9.67 2.49 0.20
N VAL A 145 -10.54 1.71 -0.45
CA VAL A 145 -11.19 2.10 -1.70
C VAL A 145 -12.08 3.33 -1.49
N ASP A 146 -12.90 3.32 -0.44
CA ASP A 146 -13.81 4.40 -0.09
C ASP A 146 -13.03 5.68 0.26
N TYR A 147 -11.96 5.56 1.04
CA TYR A 147 -11.06 6.68 1.33
C TYR A 147 -10.50 7.33 0.05
N LEU A 148 -10.02 6.51 -0.90
CA LEU A 148 -9.49 7.02 -2.16
C LEU A 148 -10.59 7.67 -3.01
N ILE A 149 -11.75 7.03 -3.13
CA ILE A 149 -12.88 7.59 -3.89
C ILE A 149 -13.29 8.94 -3.28
N GLU A 150 -13.52 9.00 -1.98
CA GLU A 150 -13.96 10.22 -1.31
C GLU A 150 -12.96 11.37 -1.51
N LYS A 151 -11.67 11.11 -1.27
CA LYS A 151 -10.61 12.11 -1.41
C LYS A 151 -10.47 12.61 -2.84
N TYR A 152 -10.37 11.70 -3.80
CA TYR A 152 -10.11 12.07 -5.19
C TYR A 152 -11.34 12.63 -5.89
N SER A 153 -12.56 12.19 -5.58
CA SER A 153 -13.78 12.82 -6.09
C SER A 153 -13.90 14.27 -5.63
N LYS A 154 -13.56 14.57 -4.36
CA LYS A 154 -13.54 15.95 -3.84
C LYS A 154 -12.47 16.81 -4.51
N LEU A 155 -11.24 16.30 -4.65
CA LEU A 155 -10.11 17.05 -5.22
C LEU A 155 -10.28 17.35 -6.71
N TYR A 156 -10.84 16.41 -7.47
CA TYR A 156 -10.96 16.49 -8.94
C TYR A 156 -12.38 16.79 -9.44
N GLN A 157 -13.35 16.96 -8.53
CA GLN A 157 -14.74 17.27 -8.84
C GLN A 157 -15.37 16.26 -9.81
N LEU A 158 -15.22 14.97 -9.49
CA LEU A 158 -15.71 13.83 -10.28
C LEU A 158 -17.15 13.46 -9.94
#